data_AF-A0A0M2U9F4-F1
#
_entry.id   AF-A0A0M2U9F4-F1
#
_cell.length_a   1.000
_cell.length_b   1.000
_cell.length_c   1.000
_cell.angle_alpha   90.00
_cell.angle_beta   90.00
_cell.angle_gamma   90.00
#
_symmetry.space_group_name_H-M   'P 1'
#
loop_
_entity.id
_entity.type
_entity.pdbx_description
1 polymer ?
#
loop_
_entity_poly.entity_id
_entity_poly.type
_entity_poly.pdbx_seq_one_letter_code
_entity_poly.pdbx_strand_id
1 'polypeptide(L)'
;MSNNETIFAAVVLSPLEMDVATMARMDVGRNAISVLFNLSPNSVKKLLQRIEDKLGPDWQKNPCIIWPEQPELAATSEAQEEGDETLADTWEGGYCQRLEKELLEQEKSHRVGRYHFIHKDAGGREILHVTGAQRFWLKPVLTELEERKLIKLLAVDWTEPFAPHWLPLLSRGRKQIRTAGYTLRDAGYVMQVIELYLDVGLEEYLRQLSARLDEVRNARHPRKKVVLPDFDQLKAMALADMESGKITSDKLPISEP
;
A
#
# COMPACT_ATOMS: atom_id res chain seq x y z
N MET A 1 19.48 -7.05 -29.13
CA MET A 1 18.03 -7.27 -28.90
C MET A 1 17.78 -6.87 -27.46
N SER A 2 17.47 -5.60 -27.24
CA SER A 2 17.33 -5.04 -25.90
C SER A 2 15.94 -5.36 -25.40
N ASN A 3 15.85 -6.09 -24.29
CA ASN A 3 14.61 -6.24 -23.55
C ASN A 3 14.16 -4.83 -23.14
N ASN A 4 13.06 -4.33 -23.71
CA ASN A 4 12.38 -3.13 -23.21
C ASN A 4 11.68 -3.51 -21.91
N GLU A 5 12.46 -3.71 -20.85
CA GLU A 5 11.92 -3.82 -19.50
C GLU A 5 11.44 -2.44 -19.08
N THR A 6 10.14 -2.32 -18.90
CA THR A 6 9.51 -1.11 -18.38
C THR A 6 9.89 -0.95 -16.92
N ILE A 7 10.55 0.17 -16.58
CA ILE A 7 11.04 0.43 -15.21
C ILE A 7 10.07 1.38 -14.52
N PHE A 8 9.47 0.95 -13.42
CA PHE A 8 8.64 1.83 -12.59
C PHE A 8 9.52 2.57 -11.59
N ALA A 9 9.68 3.89 -11.77
CA ALA A 9 10.57 4.70 -10.94
C ALA A 9 10.18 4.65 -9.45
N ALA A 10 8.88 4.55 -9.14
CA ALA A 10 8.34 4.52 -7.77
C ALA A 10 8.73 3.26 -6.98
N VAL A 11 9.06 2.18 -7.69
CA VAL A 11 9.48 0.91 -7.06
C VAL A 11 10.99 0.90 -6.82
N VAL A 12 11.76 1.60 -7.66
CA VAL A 12 13.23 1.55 -7.66
C VAL A 12 13.86 2.67 -6.81
N LEU A 13 13.24 3.85 -6.79
CA LEU A 13 13.74 5.01 -6.06
C LEU A 13 13.15 5.10 -4.65
N SER A 14 13.95 5.58 -3.70
CA SER A 14 13.41 6.01 -2.40
C SER A 14 12.62 7.32 -2.55
N PRO A 15 11.73 7.68 -1.60
CA PRO A 15 10.93 8.90 -1.71
C PRO A 15 11.76 10.17 -1.96
N LEU A 16 12.85 10.35 -1.22
CA LEU A 16 13.75 11.50 -1.42
C LEU A 16 14.46 11.46 -2.80
N GLU A 17 14.82 10.26 -3.28
CA GLU A 17 15.39 10.10 -4.62
C GLU A 17 14.35 10.39 -5.70
N MET A 18 13.09 10.01 -5.48
CA MET A 18 11.97 10.31 -6.38
C MET A 18 11.72 11.81 -6.48
N ASP A 19 11.67 12.51 -5.35
CA ASP A 19 11.44 13.95 -5.31
C ASP A 19 12.59 14.71 -5.99
N VAL A 20 13.84 14.32 -5.69
CA VAL A 20 15.03 14.88 -6.35
C VAL A 20 15.05 14.55 -7.84
N ALA A 21 14.66 13.34 -8.24
CA ALA A 21 14.61 12.92 -9.63
C ALA A 21 13.55 13.70 -10.42
N THR A 22 12.39 13.94 -9.82
CA THR A 22 11.29 14.68 -10.42
C THR A 22 11.68 16.14 -10.63
N MET A 23 12.28 16.79 -9.62
CA MET A 23 12.80 18.15 -9.76
C MET A 23 13.90 18.26 -10.83
N ALA A 24 14.81 17.27 -10.89
CA ALA A 24 15.85 17.24 -11.90
C ALA A 24 15.30 17.05 -13.33
N ARG A 25 14.15 16.40 -13.51
CA ARG A 25 13.45 16.29 -14.82
C ARG A 25 12.72 17.56 -15.23
N MET A 26 12.35 18.40 -14.27
CA MET A 26 11.83 19.75 -14.51
C MET A 26 12.97 20.77 -14.75
N ASP A 27 14.17 20.31 -15.10
CA ASP A 27 15.38 21.12 -15.30
C ASP A 27 15.78 22.00 -14.09
N VAL A 28 15.34 21.64 -12.88
CA VAL A 28 15.72 22.36 -11.66
C VAL A 28 17.18 22.08 -11.35
N GLY A 29 17.99 23.15 -11.31
CA GLY A 29 19.43 23.04 -11.06
C GLY A 29 19.75 22.48 -9.65
N ARG A 30 20.87 21.77 -9.54
CA ARG A 30 21.35 21.13 -8.29
C ARG A 30 21.35 22.04 -7.06
N ASN A 31 21.69 23.32 -7.24
CA ASN A 31 21.70 24.30 -6.16
C ASN A 31 20.27 24.64 -5.68
N ALA A 32 19.31 24.77 -6.59
CA ALA A 32 17.91 25.01 -6.25
C ALA A 32 17.30 23.80 -5.53
N ILE A 33 17.59 22.58 -6.00
CA ILE A 33 17.20 21.34 -5.32
C ILE A 33 17.79 21.28 -3.90
N SER A 34 19.05 21.68 -3.73
CA SER A 34 19.71 21.67 -2.41
C SER A 34 19.03 22.60 -1.41
N VAL A 35 18.56 23.77 -1.86
CA VAL A 35 17.82 24.72 -1.04
C VAL A 35 16.42 24.17 -0.71
N LEU A 36 15.73 23.62 -1.69
CA LEU A 36 14.34 23.19 -1.57
C LEU A 36 14.16 22.01 -0.61
N PHE A 37 15.11 21.07 -0.59
CA PHE A 37 15.09 19.91 0.32
C PHE A 37 15.97 20.09 1.56
N ASN A 38 16.56 21.28 1.77
CA ASN A 38 17.50 21.57 2.86
C ASN A 38 18.66 20.54 2.93
N LEU A 39 19.23 20.22 1.77
CA LEU A 39 20.32 19.25 1.61
C LEU A 39 21.62 19.98 1.24
N SER A 40 22.77 19.39 1.60
CA SER A 40 24.04 19.90 1.08
C SER A 40 24.16 19.65 -0.44
N PRO A 41 24.82 20.53 -1.22
CA PRO A 41 25.03 20.30 -2.65
C PRO A 41 25.73 18.98 -2.96
N ASN A 42 26.63 18.53 -2.08
CA ASN A 42 27.30 17.25 -2.18
C ASN A 42 26.35 16.06 -1.96
N SER A 43 25.35 16.21 -1.09
CA SER A 43 24.31 15.21 -0.88
C SER A 43 23.43 15.05 -2.12
N VAL A 44 23.02 16.17 -2.74
CA VAL A 44 22.24 16.15 -3.99
C VAL A 44 23.03 15.48 -5.12
N LYS A 45 24.33 15.79 -5.25
CA LYS A 45 25.20 15.12 -6.23
C LYS A 45 25.24 13.60 -6.03
N LYS A 46 25.40 13.13 -4.79
CA LYS A 46 25.40 11.69 -4.46
C LYS A 46 24.04 11.01 -4.65
N LEU A 47 22.95 11.75 -4.51
CA LEU A 47 21.60 11.23 -4.78
C LEU A 47 21.38 11.06 -6.28
N LEU A 48 21.73 12.07 -7.08
CA LEU A 48 21.64 11.98 -8.55
C LEU A 48 22.51 10.85 -9.11
N GLN A 49 23.71 10.64 -8.56
CA GLN A 49 24.55 9.50 -8.96
C GLN A 49 23.87 8.15 -8.63
N ARG A 50 23.26 8.03 -7.44
CA ARG A 50 22.55 6.80 -7.06
C ARG A 50 21.30 6.56 -7.90
N ILE A 51 20.61 7.62 -8.31
CA ILE A 51 19.46 7.53 -9.23
C ILE A 51 19.94 7.02 -10.59
N GLU A 52 21.05 7.54 -11.10
CA GLU A 52 21.68 7.09 -12.35
C GLU A 52 22.14 5.63 -12.27
N ASP A 53 22.75 5.21 -11.16
CA ASP A 53 23.16 3.82 -10.95
C ASP A 53 21.96 2.85 -10.95
N LYS A 54 20.77 3.33 -10.55
CA LYS A 54 19.55 2.54 -10.43
C LYS A 54 18.72 2.51 -11.71
N LEU A 55 18.60 3.65 -12.40
CA LEU A 55 17.73 3.82 -13.58
C LEU A 55 18.51 3.76 -14.90
N GLY A 56 19.84 3.74 -14.82
CA GLY A 56 20.74 3.78 -15.96
C GLY A 56 21.12 5.19 -16.41
N PRO A 57 22.08 5.29 -17.34
CA PRO A 57 22.45 6.55 -17.96
C PRO A 57 21.25 7.12 -18.73
N ASP A 58 21.18 8.46 -18.82
CA ASP A 58 20.12 9.19 -19.53
C ASP A 58 18.68 8.92 -19.02
N TRP A 59 18.54 8.48 -17.76
CA TRP A 59 17.25 8.18 -17.13
C TRP A 59 16.22 9.33 -17.19
N GLN A 60 16.67 10.58 -17.36
CA GLN A 60 15.77 11.74 -17.49
C GLN A 60 14.93 11.70 -18.77
N LYS A 61 15.48 11.15 -19.85
CA LYS A 61 14.90 11.15 -21.21
C LYS A 61 14.42 9.77 -21.67
N ASN A 62 14.61 8.75 -20.84
CA ASN A 62 14.28 7.38 -21.21
C ASN A 62 12.75 7.15 -21.17
N PRO A 63 12.10 6.86 -22.32
CA PRO A 63 10.65 6.66 -22.40
C PRO A 63 10.18 5.33 -21.77
N CYS A 64 11.11 4.41 -21.45
CA CYS A 64 10.79 3.14 -20.82
C CYS A 64 10.63 3.25 -19.28
N ILE A 65 10.90 4.43 -18.72
CA ILE A 65 10.72 4.70 -17.29
C ILE A 65 9.35 5.32 -17.06
N ILE A 66 8.49 4.60 -16.35
CA ILE A 66 7.18 5.09 -15.95
C ILE A 66 7.32 5.84 -14.63
N TRP A 67 6.88 7.10 -14.64
CA TRP A 67 6.88 8.00 -13.49
C TRP A 67 5.47 8.04 -12.89
N PRO A 68 5.36 8.06 -11.55
CA PRO A 68 4.06 8.26 -10.93
C PRO A 68 3.48 9.61 -11.37
N GLU A 69 2.21 9.63 -11.75
CA GLU A 69 1.48 10.88 -11.96
C GLU A 69 1.54 11.67 -10.65
N GLN A 70 2.08 12.88 -10.70
CA GLN A 70 2.11 13.71 -9.51
C GLN A 70 0.66 13.96 -9.07
N PRO A 71 0.33 13.90 -7.77
CA PRO A 71 -0.92 14.46 -7.31
C PRO A 71 -0.91 15.93 -7.71
N GLU A 72 -1.83 16.33 -8.58
CA GLU A 72 -2.01 17.70 -8.99
C GLU A 72 -2.10 18.56 -7.73
N LEU A 73 -1.04 19.32 -7.46
CA LEU A 73 -1.09 20.39 -6.49
C LEU A 73 -2.13 21.37 -7.03
N ALA A 74 -3.31 21.34 -6.42
CA ALA A 74 -4.44 22.22 -6.69
C ALA A 74 -3.94 23.63 -7.03
N ALA A 75 -4.07 23.99 -8.29
CA ALA A 75 -3.75 25.31 -8.80
C ALA A 75 -4.72 26.32 -8.16
N THR A 76 -4.28 26.96 -7.08
CA THR A 76 -4.72 28.32 -6.77
C THR A 76 -4.06 29.26 -7.77
N SER A 77 -4.78 29.59 -8.84
CA SER A 77 -4.62 30.87 -9.54
C SER A 77 -5.90 31.17 -10.32
N GLU A 78 -6.67 32.11 -9.78
CA GLU A 78 -7.65 32.87 -10.55
C GLU A 78 -6.93 33.60 -11.69
N ALA A 79 -7.43 33.49 -12.92
CA ALA A 79 -7.52 34.59 -13.89
C ALA A 79 -8.39 34.17 -15.08
N GLN A 80 -9.29 35.08 -15.43
CA GLN A 80 -10.18 35.08 -16.58
C GLN A 80 -9.49 34.70 -17.89
N GLU A 81 -10.21 33.99 -18.76
CA GLU A 81 -10.39 34.39 -20.16
C GLU A 81 -11.73 33.84 -20.69
N GLU A 82 -12.61 34.76 -21.06
CA GLU A 82 -13.82 34.51 -21.85
C GLU A 82 -13.41 34.14 -23.29
N GLY A 83 -14.08 33.17 -23.90
CA GLY A 83 -13.89 32.87 -25.32
C GLY A 83 -14.57 31.59 -25.78
N ASP A 84 -15.87 31.68 -26.00
CA ASP A 84 -16.64 31.07 -27.10
C ASP A 84 -16.01 29.88 -27.87
N GLU A 85 -16.59 28.69 -27.73
CA GLU A 85 -17.16 27.92 -28.86
C GLU A 85 -17.70 26.57 -28.37
N THR A 86 -19.00 26.53 -28.16
CA THR A 86 -19.83 25.33 -28.01
C THR A 86 -19.76 24.47 -29.28
N LEU A 87 -18.90 23.45 -29.36
CA LEU A 87 -19.09 22.35 -30.32
C LEU A 87 -18.30 21.05 -30.06
N ALA A 88 -17.83 20.77 -28.84
CA ALA A 88 -17.14 19.49 -28.51
C ALA A 88 -17.84 18.68 -27.41
N ASP A 89 -19.05 19.07 -27.01
CA ASP A 89 -19.60 18.74 -25.68
C ASP A 89 -20.48 17.47 -25.61
N THR A 90 -20.39 16.55 -26.58
CA THR A 90 -21.30 15.38 -26.61
C THR A 90 -20.66 14.01 -26.72
N TRP A 91 -19.34 13.89 -26.84
CA TRP A 91 -18.69 12.56 -26.88
C TRP A 91 -17.70 12.32 -25.74
N GLU A 92 -16.88 13.30 -25.37
CA GLU A 92 -15.89 13.16 -24.29
C GLU A 92 -16.50 13.31 -22.89
N GLY A 93 -17.44 14.25 -22.69
CA GLY A 93 -18.06 14.47 -21.37
C GLY A 93 -18.81 13.25 -20.83
N GLY A 94 -19.49 12.48 -21.70
CA GLY A 94 -20.21 11.27 -21.30
C GLY A 94 -19.33 10.02 -21.16
N TYR A 95 -18.16 9.98 -21.78
CA TYR A 95 -17.18 8.90 -21.57
C TYR A 95 -16.40 9.14 -20.29
N CYS A 96 -15.89 10.36 -20.08
CA CYS A 96 -15.19 10.75 -18.86
C CYS A 96 -16.10 10.65 -17.63
N GLN A 97 -17.36 11.08 -17.68
CA GLN A 97 -18.29 10.91 -16.55
C GLN A 97 -18.63 9.44 -16.27
N ARG A 98 -18.67 8.58 -17.28
CA ARG A 98 -18.86 7.13 -17.07
C ARG A 98 -17.61 6.49 -16.47
N LEU A 99 -16.43 6.88 -16.94
CA LEU A 99 -15.15 6.39 -16.41
C LEU A 99 -14.89 6.89 -14.99
N GLU A 100 -15.21 8.15 -14.67
CA GLU A 100 -15.18 8.69 -13.31
C GLU A 100 -16.19 7.99 -12.41
N LYS A 101 -17.40 7.69 -12.94
CA LYS A 101 -18.41 6.97 -12.16
C LYS A 101 -18.04 5.52 -11.94
N GLU A 102 -17.44 4.85 -12.92
CA GLU A 102 -16.90 3.50 -12.81
C GLU A 102 -15.67 3.47 -11.89
N LEU A 103 -14.78 4.46 -11.94
CA LEU A 103 -13.68 4.64 -11.00
C LEU A 103 -14.18 4.95 -9.60
N LEU A 104 -15.22 5.77 -9.43
CA LEU A 104 -15.86 6.03 -8.15
C LEU A 104 -16.61 4.80 -7.62
N GLU A 105 -17.21 3.98 -8.49
CA GLU A 105 -17.85 2.71 -8.12
C GLU A 105 -16.81 1.64 -7.78
N GLN A 106 -15.66 1.61 -8.47
CA GLN A 106 -14.49 0.81 -8.12
C GLN A 106 -13.89 1.31 -6.80
N GLU A 107 -13.67 2.61 -6.60
CA GLU A 107 -13.21 3.17 -5.32
C GLU A 107 -14.19 2.91 -4.17
N LYS A 108 -15.50 2.89 -4.44
CA LYS A 108 -16.53 2.50 -3.44
C LYS A 108 -16.49 1.00 -3.15
N SER A 109 -16.17 0.17 -4.14
CA SER A 109 -15.99 -1.27 -3.98
C SER A 109 -14.66 -1.62 -3.31
N HIS A 110 -13.64 -0.76 -3.45
CA HIS A 110 -12.30 -0.86 -2.86
C HIS A 110 -12.19 -0.10 -1.52
N ARG A 111 -13.26 0.54 -1.05
CA ARG A 111 -13.35 1.24 0.25
C ARG A 111 -13.50 0.29 1.43
N VAL A 112 -12.81 -0.83 1.36
CA VAL A 112 -12.64 -1.74 2.48
C VAL A 112 -11.76 -1.05 3.54
N GLY A 113 -12.41 -0.31 4.44
CA GLY A 113 -11.88 0.03 5.77
C GLY A 113 -10.84 1.16 5.91
N ARG A 114 -10.90 2.24 5.12
CA ARG A 114 -9.96 3.42 5.12
C ARG A 114 -9.66 4.09 6.49
N TYR A 115 -10.34 3.73 7.58
CA TYR A 115 -10.20 4.37 8.91
C TYR A 115 -10.16 3.42 10.10
N HIS A 116 -10.07 2.11 9.88
CA HIS A 116 -10.42 1.13 10.93
C HIS A 116 -9.21 0.59 11.70
N PHE A 117 -8.00 1.04 11.37
CA PHE A 117 -6.78 0.53 11.99
C PHE A 117 -6.17 1.47 13.02
N ILE A 118 -6.36 2.79 12.93
CA ILE A 118 -5.67 3.75 13.81
C ILE A 118 -6.60 4.26 14.91
N HIS A 119 -6.15 4.08 16.16
CA HIS A 119 -6.77 4.66 17.34
C HIS A 119 -5.77 5.54 18.08
N LYS A 120 -6.28 6.52 18.82
CA LYS A 120 -5.48 7.28 19.78
C LYS A 120 -5.64 6.66 21.16
N ASP A 121 -4.52 6.39 21.82
CA ASP A 121 -4.50 5.98 23.22
C ASP A 121 -4.86 7.16 24.15
N ALA A 122 -5.15 6.88 25.43
CA ALA A 122 -5.37 7.88 26.48
C ALA A 122 -4.20 8.86 26.61
N GLY A 123 -2.98 8.44 26.23
CA GLY A 123 -1.79 9.29 26.15
C GLY A 123 -1.61 10.07 24.84
N GLY A 124 -2.63 10.08 23.95
CA GLY A 124 -2.61 10.80 22.68
C GLY A 124 -1.74 10.17 21.58
N ARG A 125 -1.18 8.98 21.81
CA ARG A 125 -0.32 8.26 20.85
C ARG A 125 -1.18 7.51 19.84
N GLU A 126 -0.74 7.52 18.58
CA GLU A 126 -1.40 6.78 17.52
C GLU A 126 -0.96 5.32 17.52
N ILE A 127 -1.94 4.43 17.61
CA ILE A 127 -1.79 2.99 17.69
C ILE A 127 -2.50 2.37 16.50
N LEU A 128 -1.78 1.52 15.78
CA LEU A 128 -2.35 0.64 14.77
C LEU A 128 -2.87 -0.63 15.45
N HIS A 129 -4.17 -0.77 15.54
CA HIS A 129 -4.87 -1.95 16.01
C HIS A 129 -5.27 -2.83 14.83
N VAL A 130 -4.87 -4.11 14.89
CA VAL A 130 -5.11 -5.07 13.79
C VAL A 130 -5.64 -6.36 14.39
N THR A 131 -6.80 -6.83 13.93
CA THR A 131 -7.38 -8.11 14.38
C THR A 131 -6.51 -9.29 13.96
N GLY A 132 -6.70 -10.47 14.57
CA GLY A 132 -5.98 -11.68 14.16
C GLY A 132 -6.16 -12.02 12.68
N ALA A 133 -7.35 -11.77 12.12
CA ALA A 133 -7.66 -11.96 10.71
C ALA A 133 -6.92 -10.96 9.83
N GLN A 134 -7.05 -9.67 10.14
CA GLN A 134 -6.36 -8.62 9.40
C GLN A 134 -4.84 -8.78 9.44
N ARG A 135 -4.29 -9.17 10.59
CA ARG A 135 -2.86 -9.40 10.77
C ARG A 135 -2.32 -10.57 9.96
N PHE A 136 -3.16 -11.56 9.68
CA PHE A 136 -2.80 -12.66 8.78
C PHE A 136 -2.58 -12.15 7.36
N TRP A 137 -3.55 -11.41 6.83
CA TRP A 137 -3.52 -10.88 5.47
C TRP A 137 -2.47 -9.76 5.29
N LEU A 138 -2.33 -8.87 6.29
CA LEU A 138 -1.35 -7.79 6.29
C LEU A 138 0.07 -8.23 6.69
N LYS A 139 0.30 -9.53 6.90
CA LYS A 139 1.59 -10.01 7.41
C LYS A 139 2.79 -9.50 6.60
N PRO A 140 2.79 -9.51 5.25
CA PRO A 140 3.93 -9.02 4.48
C PRO A 140 4.25 -7.56 4.76
N VAL A 141 3.24 -6.68 4.67
CA VAL A 141 3.42 -5.23 4.89
C VAL A 141 3.76 -4.90 6.34
N LEU A 142 3.16 -5.59 7.32
CA LEU A 142 3.50 -5.40 8.74
C LEU A 142 4.95 -5.80 9.04
N THR A 143 5.45 -6.85 8.40
CA THR A 143 6.85 -7.28 8.55
C THR A 143 7.79 -6.21 8.00
N GLU A 144 7.50 -5.68 6.80
CA GLU A 144 8.29 -4.62 6.19
C GLU A 144 8.28 -3.33 7.03
N LEU A 145 7.12 -2.91 7.54
CA LEU A 145 6.99 -1.73 8.40
C LEU A 145 7.75 -1.89 9.72
N GLU A 146 7.79 -3.10 10.28
CA GLU A 146 8.54 -3.43 11.50
C GLU A 146 10.06 -3.41 11.24
N GLU A 147 10.51 -3.99 10.13
CA GLU A 147 11.92 -3.96 9.69
C GLU A 147 12.43 -2.52 9.47
N ARG A 148 11.58 -1.66 8.90
CA ARG A 148 11.85 -0.23 8.71
C ARG A 148 11.71 0.60 10.00
N LYS A 149 11.34 -0.02 11.14
CA LYS A 149 11.11 0.64 12.44
C LYS A 149 10.07 1.75 12.39
N LEU A 150 9.07 1.60 11.53
CA LEU A 150 7.93 2.53 11.40
C LEU A 150 6.80 2.15 12.35
N ILE A 151 6.69 0.85 12.65
CA ILE A 151 5.81 0.31 13.66
C ILE A 151 6.62 -0.46 14.70
N LYS A 152 6.11 -0.53 15.92
CA LYS A 152 6.66 -1.40 16.99
C LYS A 152 5.53 -2.09 17.72
N LEU A 153 5.63 -3.40 17.89
CA LEU A 153 4.63 -4.18 18.61
C LEU A 153 4.50 -3.69 20.05
N LEU A 154 3.30 -3.29 20.44
CA LEU A 154 2.97 -2.80 21.77
C LEU A 154 2.36 -3.90 22.63
N ALA A 155 1.31 -4.53 22.11
CA ALA A 155 0.54 -5.54 22.82
C ALA A 155 -0.02 -6.58 21.85
N VAL A 156 -0.25 -7.78 22.37
CA VAL A 156 -0.96 -8.86 21.67
C VAL A 156 -2.14 -9.24 22.55
N ASP A 157 -3.33 -9.23 21.99
CA ASP A 157 -4.52 -9.69 22.68
C ASP A 157 -4.63 -11.22 22.56
N TRP A 158 -4.85 -11.89 23.69
CA TRP A 158 -4.93 -13.35 23.79
C TRP A 158 -6.36 -13.87 23.79
N THR A 159 -7.36 -12.99 23.77
CA THR A 159 -8.78 -13.34 23.88
C THR A 159 -9.37 -13.87 22.57
N GLU A 160 -8.91 -13.36 21.42
CA GLU A 160 -9.43 -13.71 20.09
C GLU A 160 -8.36 -14.33 19.17
N PRO A 161 -8.16 -15.67 19.21
CA PRO A 161 -7.28 -16.35 18.28
C PRO A 161 -7.95 -16.55 16.91
N PHE A 162 -7.37 -15.97 15.87
CA PHE A 162 -7.72 -16.23 14.47
C PHE A 162 -6.93 -17.42 13.93
N ALA A 163 -7.63 -18.40 13.37
CA ALA A 163 -7.02 -19.60 12.80
C ALA A 163 -7.89 -20.15 11.67
N PRO A 164 -7.62 -19.80 10.40
CA PRO A 164 -8.30 -20.43 9.29
C PRO A 164 -8.11 -21.94 9.37
N HIS A 165 -9.18 -22.71 9.22
CA HIS A 165 -9.17 -24.17 9.39
C HIS A 165 -8.19 -24.89 8.45
N TRP A 166 -7.84 -24.26 7.32
CA TRP A 166 -6.86 -24.72 6.34
C TRP A 166 -5.41 -24.28 6.65
N LEU A 167 -5.18 -23.28 7.51
CA LEU A 167 -3.84 -22.76 7.82
C LEU A 167 -2.86 -23.82 8.40
N PRO A 168 -3.28 -24.75 9.27
CA PRO A 168 -2.40 -25.81 9.77
C PRO A 168 -1.89 -26.77 8.69
N LEU A 169 -2.50 -26.78 7.50
CA LEU A 169 -2.06 -27.60 6.38
C LEU A 169 -0.86 -27.00 5.66
N LEU A 170 -0.70 -25.66 5.75
CA LEU A 170 0.39 -24.91 5.12
C LEU A 170 1.62 -24.75 6.03
N SER A 171 1.46 -24.79 7.35
CA SER A 171 2.58 -24.60 8.28
C SER A 171 2.55 -25.60 9.44
N ARG A 172 3.67 -26.32 9.61
CA ARG A 172 3.88 -27.20 10.77
C ARG A 172 4.20 -26.36 12.01
N GLY A 173 3.17 -25.79 12.64
CA GLY A 173 3.31 -25.23 13.99
C GLY A 173 2.57 -23.94 14.28
N ARG A 174 2.22 -23.12 13.27
CA ARG A 174 1.40 -21.91 13.51
C ARG A 174 -0.07 -22.30 13.48
N LYS A 175 -0.67 -22.41 14.67
CA LYS A 175 -2.09 -22.76 14.81
C LYS A 175 -3.00 -21.54 14.97
N GLN A 176 -2.49 -20.41 15.46
CA GLN A 176 -3.30 -19.25 15.83
C GLN A 176 -2.52 -17.95 15.58
N ILE A 177 -3.23 -16.97 15.04
CA ILE A 177 -2.79 -15.60 14.81
C ILE A 177 -3.65 -14.73 15.71
N ARG A 178 -3.07 -13.69 16.29
CA ARG A 178 -3.74 -12.90 17.32
C ARG A 178 -3.77 -11.45 16.96
N THR A 179 -4.81 -10.79 17.44
CA THR A 179 -4.95 -9.36 17.43
C THR A 179 -3.73 -8.70 18.08
N ALA A 180 -3.24 -7.62 17.48
CA ALA A 180 -2.07 -6.91 17.94
C ALA A 180 -2.25 -5.40 17.78
N GLY A 181 -1.75 -4.66 18.77
CA GLY A 181 -1.57 -3.22 18.72
C GLY A 181 -0.11 -2.87 18.46
N TYR A 182 0.13 -1.91 17.57
CA TYR A 182 1.45 -1.40 17.25
C TYR A 182 1.51 0.10 17.50
N THR A 183 2.58 0.59 18.12
CA THR A 183 2.84 2.03 18.16
C THR A 183 3.38 2.50 16.82
N LEU A 184 2.90 3.65 16.36
CA LEU A 184 3.29 4.26 15.10
C LEU A 184 4.32 5.38 15.31
N ARG A 185 5.30 5.46 14.40
CA ARG A 185 6.22 6.61 14.34
C ARG A 185 5.67 7.73 13.45
N ASP A 186 5.03 7.34 12.36
CA ASP A 186 4.37 8.22 11.40
C ASP A 186 3.11 7.53 10.91
N ALA A 187 1.96 7.93 11.43
CA ALA A 187 0.68 7.32 11.10
C ALA A 187 0.29 7.55 9.64
N GLY A 188 0.55 8.74 9.10
CA GLY A 188 0.19 9.08 7.72
C GLY A 188 0.93 8.20 6.73
N TYR A 189 2.26 8.08 6.90
CA TYR A 189 3.07 7.24 6.03
C TYR A 189 2.73 5.75 6.18
N VAL A 190 2.54 5.26 7.41
CA VAL A 190 2.17 3.85 7.65
C VAL A 190 0.84 3.50 6.99
N MET A 191 -0.16 4.39 7.05
CA MET A 191 -1.44 4.17 6.38
C MET A 191 -1.30 4.12 4.86
N GLN A 192 -0.57 5.06 4.26
CA GLN A 192 -0.34 5.06 2.81
C GLN A 192 0.33 3.76 2.34
N VAL A 193 1.29 3.23 3.10
CA VAL A 193 1.96 1.97 2.76
C VAL A 193 1.00 0.77 2.88
N ILE A 194 0.14 0.75 3.91
CA ILE A 194 -0.88 -0.30 4.07
C ILE A 194 -1.90 -0.21 2.93
N GLU A 195 -2.34 0.98 2.55
CA GLU A 195 -3.27 1.21 1.43
C GLU A 195 -2.68 0.71 0.11
N LEU A 196 -1.46 1.13 -0.21
CA LEU A 196 -0.76 0.67 -1.41
C LEU A 196 -0.59 -0.86 -1.42
N TYR A 197 -0.32 -1.46 -0.25
CA TYR A 197 -0.27 -2.90 -0.12
C TYR A 197 -1.63 -3.55 -0.39
N LEU A 198 -2.73 -3.02 0.14
CA LEU A 198 -4.07 -3.56 -0.10
C LEU A 198 -4.47 -3.47 -1.58
N ASP A 199 -4.09 -2.39 -2.25
CA ASP A 199 -4.43 -2.16 -3.66
C ASP A 199 -3.60 -3.03 -4.62
N VAL A 200 -2.31 -3.21 -4.35
CA VAL A 200 -1.37 -3.83 -5.30
C VAL A 200 -0.72 -5.10 -4.74
N GLY A 201 -0.28 -5.06 -3.49
CA GLY A 201 0.52 -6.13 -2.88
C GLY A 201 -0.28 -7.34 -2.37
N LEU A 202 -1.55 -7.13 -2.01
CA LEU A 202 -2.40 -8.18 -1.45
C LEU A 202 -2.66 -9.28 -2.48
N GLU A 203 -2.90 -8.90 -3.74
CA GLU A 203 -3.21 -9.88 -4.79
C GLU A 203 -2.05 -10.87 -5.00
N GLU A 204 -0.82 -10.37 -5.05
CA GLU A 204 0.36 -11.22 -5.19
C GLU A 204 0.54 -12.15 -3.99
N TYR A 205 0.27 -11.66 -2.77
CA TYR A 205 0.27 -12.49 -1.59
C TYR A 205 -0.79 -13.61 -1.65
N LEU A 206 -2.00 -13.30 -2.14
CA LEU A 206 -3.07 -14.27 -2.34
C LEU A 206 -2.71 -15.32 -3.40
N ARG A 207 -2.04 -14.93 -4.50
CA ARG A 207 -1.57 -15.86 -5.54
C ARG A 207 -0.56 -16.85 -4.98
N GLN A 208 0.43 -16.37 -4.24
CA GLN A 208 1.42 -17.23 -3.58
C GLN A 208 0.77 -18.18 -2.57
N LEU A 209 -0.23 -17.71 -1.83
CA LEU A 209 -0.98 -18.53 -0.89
C LEU A 209 -1.81 -19.61 -1.61
N SER A 210 -2.51 -19.23 -2.69
CA SER A 210 -3.27 -20.15 -3.54
C SER A 210 -2.38 -21.25 -4.12
N ALA A 211 -1.22 -20.89 -4.67
CA ALA A 211 -0.27 -21.85 -5.22
C ALA A 211 0.15 -22.90 -4.17
N ARG A 212 0.42 -22.47 -2.93
CA ARG A 212 0.74 -23.40 -1.84
C ARG A 212 -0.44 -24.28 -1.44
N LEU A 213 -1.67 -23.77 -1.48
CA LEU A 213 -2.86 -24.58 -1.23
C LEU A 213 -3.07 -25.60 -2.34
N ASP A 214 -2.79 -25.24 -3.60
CA ASP A 214 -2.86 -26.15 -4.75
C ASP A 214 -1.80 -27.26 -4.64
N GLU A 215 -0.57 -26.93 -4.24
CA GLU A 215 0.45 -27.93 -3.92
C GLU A 215 -0.02 -28.92 -2.84
N VAL A 216 -0.64 -28.42 -1.77
CA VAL A 216 -1.19 -29.27 -0.71
C VAL A 216 -2.36 -30.12 -1.21
N ARG A 217 -3.22 -29.56 -2.07
CA ARG A 217 -4.34 -30.26 -2.70
C ARG A 217 -3.84 -31.42 -3.57
N ASN A 218 -2.76 -31.19 -4.32
CA ASN A 218 -2.17 -32.16 -5.23
C ASN A 218 -1.28 -33.20 -4.53
N ALA A 219 -0.62 -32.84 -3.43
CA ALA A 219 0.31 -33.72 -2.70
C ALA A 219 -0.38 -34.69 -1.72
N ARG A 220 -1.62 -34.41 -1.28
CA ARG A 220 -2.32 -35.26 -0.30
C ARG A 220 -3.42 -36.11 -0.96
N HIS A 221 -3.22 -37.43 -0.98
CA HIS A 221 -4.30 -38.41 -1.17
C HIS A 221 -5.49 -38.17 -0.19
N PRO A 222 -6.73 -38.55 -0.56
CA PRO A 222 -8.00 -37.93 -0.12
C PRO A 222 -8.47 -38.32 1.29
N ARG A 223 -7.58 -38.40 2.28
CA ARG A 223 -7.92 -38.86 3.64
C ARG A 223 -8.41 -37.76 4.58
N LYS A 224 -8.38 -36.49 4.17
CA LYS A 224 -9.04 -35.39 4.89
C LYS A 224 -9.76 -34.49 3.88
N LYS A 225 -11.09 -34.55 3.87
CA LYS A 225 -11.98 -33.62 3.14
C LYS A 225 -11.94 -32.22 3.75
N VAL A 226 -10.77 -31.59 3.83
CA VAL A 226 -10.71 -30.16 4.13
C VAL A 226 -10.90 -29.45 2.82
N VAL A 227 -12.00 -28.71 2.70
CA VAL A 227 -12.25 -27.84 1.54
C VAL A 227 -11.20 -26.73 1.61
N LEU A 228 -10.30 -26.73 0.63
CA LEU A 228 -9.27 -25.70 0.52
C LEU A 228 -9.79 -24.59 -0.37
N PRO A 229 -9.74 -23.32 0.08
CA PRO A 229 -10.22 -22.23 -0.74
C PRO A 229 -9.40 -22.10 -2.03
N ASP A 230 -10.08 -21.73 -3.10
CA ASP A 230 -9.46 -21.25 -4.32
C ASP A 230 -9.07 -19.77 -4.17
N PHE A 231 -8.44 -19.22 -5.21
CA PHE A 231 -8.00 -17.83 -5.21
C PHE A 231 -9.15 -16.83 -4.98
N ASP A 232 -10.30 -17.03 -5.62
CA ASP A 232 -11.45 -16.13 -5.51
C ASP A 232 -12.05 -16.18 -4.10
N GLN A 233 -12.13 -17.37 -3.49
CA GLN A 233 -12.55 -17.53 -2.10
C GLN A 233 -11.56 -16.88 -1.14
N LEU A 234 -10.24 -17.02 -1.35
CA LEU A 234 -9.23 -16.34 -0.56
C LEU A 234 -9.37 -14.81 -0.64
N LYS A 235 -9.61 -14.27 -1.85
CA LYS A 235 -9.83 -12.84 -2.06
C LYS A 235 -11.09 -12.36 -1.34
N ALA A 236 -12.19 -13.08 -1.47
CA ALA A 236 -13.44 -12.76 -0.78
C ALA A 236 -13.28 -12.79 0.76
N MET A 237 -12.57 -13.78 1.29
CA MET A 237 -12.25 -13.88 2.73
C MET A 237 -11.39 -12.71 3.19
N ALA A 238 -10.34 -12.37 2.44
CA ALA A 238 -9.44 -11.26 2.79
C ALA A 238 -10.18 -9.93 2.83
N LEU A 239 -11.02 -9.64 1.83
CA LEU A 239 -11.83 -8.41 1.80
C LEU A 239 -12.84 -8.38 2.94
N ALA A 240 -13.57 -9.47 3.19
CA ALA A 240 -14.52 -9.55 4.28
C ALA A 240 -13.85 -9.33 5.65
N ASP A 241 -12.68 -9.93 5.88
CA ASP A 241 -11.92 -9.77 7.13
C ASP A 241 -11.44 -8.32 7.32
N MET A 242 -11.10 -7.62 6.24
CA MET A 242 -10.71 -6.20 6.30
C MET A 242 -11.91 -5.29 6.55
N GLU A 243 -13.09 -5.59 6.01
CA GLU A 243 -14.34 -4.86 6.27
C GLU A 243 -14.89 -5.12 7.68
N SER A 244 -14.65 -6.30 8.24
CA SER A 244 -15.15 -6.70 9.56
C SER A 244 -14.54 -5.91 10.73
N GLY A 245 -13.51 -5.09 10.47
CA GLY A 245 -12.83 -4.24 11.45
C GLY A 245 -13.66 -3.12 12.07
N LYS A 246 -15.00 -3.12 11.96
CA LYS A 246 -15.88 -2.27 12.76
C LYS A 246 -15.84 -2.72 14.22
N ILE A 247 -14.73 -2.41 14.90
CA ILE A 247 -14.60 -2.66 16.33
C ILE A 247 -15.43 -1.60 17.04
N THR A 248 -16.51 -2.05 17.66
CA THR A 248 -17.25 -1.34 18.71
C THR A 248 -16.25 -0.82 19.75
N SER A 249 -16.19 0.50 19.91
CA SER A 249 -15.27 1.28 20.74
C SER A 249 -15.26 0.98 22.25
N ASP A 250 -15.95 -0.06 22.72
CA ASP A 250 -16.35 -0.15 24.13
C ASP A 250 -15.53 -1.10 25.00
N LYS A 251 -14.52 -1.79 24.46
CA LYS A 251 -13.75 -2.76 25.26
C LYS A 251 -12.26 -2.78 24.92
N LEU A 252 -11.54 -1.76 25.34
CA LEU A 252 -10.15 -1.95 25.77
C LEU A 252 -10.17 -2.00 27.31
N PRO A 253 -9.85 -3.14 27.95
CA PRO A 253 -9.71 -3.17 29.39
C PRO A 253 -8.45 -2.38 29.74
N ILE A 254 -8.67 -1.30 30.47
CA ILE A 254 -7.65 -0.55 31.18
C ILE A 254 -6.95 -1.56 32.11
N SER A 255 -5.73 -1.97 31.77
CA SER A 255 -4.83 -2.56 32.74
C SER A 255 -4.28 -1.42 33.59
N GLU A 256 -4.94 -1.18 34.73
CA GLU A 256 -4.42 -0.36 35.83
C GLU A 256 -3.17 -1.01 36.46
N PRO A 257 -2.29 -0.20 37.10
CA PRO A 257 -0.86 -0.49 37.29
C PRO A 257 -0.51 -1.61 38.26
#